data_AF-A0A2E0BCI6-F1
#
_entry.id   AF-A0A2E0BCI6-F1
#
_cell.length_a   1.000
_cell.length_b   1.000
_cell.length_c   1.000
_cell.angle_alpha   90.00
_cell.angle_beta   90.00
_cell.angle_gamma   90.00
#
_symmetry.space_group_name_H-M   'P 1'
#
loop_
_entity.id
_entity.type
_entity.pdbx_description
1 polymer ?
#
loop_
_entity_poly.entity_id
_entity_poly.type
_entity_poly.pdbx_seq_one_letter_code
_entity_poly.pdbx_strand_id
1 'polypeptide(L)'
;MEAIAKLNNVPTSPRKMRLIADLIRGMGVDLALNTLKFDSKVGSKRLEKLLLSAISNWQEKNKDQKIEDADLFIKEIFVNGGKMIKRLRPAPQGRAHRIRKRSNHVTIVLDSLNKQNNKDGAKN
;
A
#
# COMPACT_ATOMS: atom_id res chain seq x y z
N MET A 1 13.39 5.61 -11.72
CA MET A 1 12.14 6.18 -12.30
C MET A 1 10.97 5.60 -11.53
N GLU A 2 10.01 6.43 -11.13
CA GLU A 2 8.96 6.00 -10.20
C GLU A 2 7.82 5.24 -10.89
N ALA A 3 7.32 4.20 -10.23
CA ALA A 3 6.14 3.46 -10.63
C ALA A 3 5.03 3.63 -9.60
N ILE A 4 3.80 3.83 -10.08
CA ILE A 4 2.63 4.10 -9.24
C ILE A 4 1.60 3.02 -9.51
N ALA A 5 1.00 2.49 -8.43
CA ALA A 5 -0.18 1.63 -8.51
C ALA A 5 -1.26 2.12 -7.56
N LYS A 6 -2.52 2.02 -7.98
CA LYS A 6 -3.69 2.51 -7.22
C LYS A 6 -4.75 1.41 -7.09
N LEU A 7 -5.25 1.21 -5.88
CA LEU A 7 -6.39 0.35 -5.59
C LEU A 7 -7.53 1.19 -5.03
N ASN A 8 -8.66 1.22 -5.74
CA ASN A 8 -9.78 2.09 -5.41
C ASN A 8 -10.99 1.33 -4.82
N ASN A 9 -11.77 2.01 -3.98
CA ASN A 9 -13.06 1.55 -3.45
C ASN A 9 -13.01 0.23 -2.68
N VAL A 10 -11.95 0.01 -1.89
CA VAL A 10 -11.82 -1.18 -1.05
C VAL A 10 -12.83 -1.09 0.11
N PRO A 11 -13.76 -2.06 0.29
CA PRO A 11 -14.75 -2.07 1.37
C PRO A 11 -14.16 -2.44 2.75
N THR A 12 -13.06 -1.80 3.13
CA THR A 12 -12.44 -1.92 4.46
C THR A 12 -12.19 -0.54 5.04
N SER A 13 -12.15 -0.47 6.38
CA SER A 13 -11.84 0.80 7.06
C SER A 13 -10.40 1.22 6.77
N PRO A 14 -10.15 2.51 6.44
CA PRO A 14 -8.79 3.03 6.21
C PRO A 14 -7.82 2.69 7.35
N ARG A 15 -8.26 2.77 8.61
CA ARG A 15 -7.43 2.45 9.79
C ARG A 15 -6.89 1.02 9.79
N LYS A 16 -7.69 0.04 9.34
CA LYS A 16 -7.26 -1.37 9.29
C LYS A 16 -6.24 -1.58 8.17
N MET A 17 -6.38 -0.86 7.07
CA MET A 17 -5.43 -0.93 5.96
C MET A 17 -4.11 -0.21 6.28
N ARG A 18 -4.17 0.94 6.97
CA ARG A 18 -2.99 1.68 7.43
C ARG A 18 -2.06 0.83 8.28
N LEU A 19 -2.62 0.04 9.20
CA LEU A 19 -1.82 -0.83 10.06
C LEU A 19 -0.92 -1.80 9.27
N ILE A 20 -1.34 -2.25 8.09
CA ILE A 20 -0.51 -3.11 7.22
C ILE A 20 0.39 -2.27 6.33
N ALA A 21 -0.13 -1.15 5.80
CA ALA A 21 0.65 -0.23 4.98
C ALA A 21 1.87 0.34 5.74
N ASP A 22 1.71 0.60 7.04
CA ASP A 22 2.77 1.10 7.92
C ASP A 22 3.86 0.03 8.15
N LEU A 23 3.52 -1.27 8.12
CA LEU A 23 4.49 -2.36 8.25
C LEU A 23 5.43 -2.45 7.05
N ILE A 24 4.92 -2.17 5.85
CA ILE A 24 5.67 -2.33 4.58
C ILE A 24 6.29 -1.03 4.07
N ARG A 25 6.08 0.09 4.76
CA ARG A 25 6.60 1.39 4.34
C ARG A 25 8.13 1.39 4.43
N GLY A 26 8.81 1.73 3.33
CA GLY A 26 10.28 1.77 3.27
C GLY A 26 10.95 0.39 3.17
N MET A 27 10.19 -0.70 3.15
CA MET A 27 10.75 -2.04 2.94
C MET A 27 11.17 -2.23 1.47
N GLY A 28 12.18 -3.08 1.26
CA GLY A 28 12.46 -3.66 -0.05
C GLY A 28 11.30 -4.51 -0.55
N VAL A 29 11.12 -4.58 -1.87
CA VAL A 29 9.95 -5.22 -2.49
C VAL A 29 9.82 -6.71 -2.11
N ASP A 30 10.92 -7.47 -2.10
CA ASP A 30 10.88 -8.91 -1.78
C ASP A 30 10.48 -9.18 -0.34
N LEU A 31 11.06 -8.41 0.59
CA LEU A 31 10.73 -8.46 2.01
C LEU A 31 9.25 -8.09 2.23
N ALA A 32 8.77 -7.05 1.54
CA ALA A 32 7.38 -6.62 1.60
C ALA A 32 6.42 -7.69 1.06
N LEU A 33 6.74 -8.35 -0.07
CA LEU A 33 5.95 -9.45 -0.63
C LEU A 33 5.85 -10.61 0.36
N ASN A 34 6.96 -11.03 0.97
CA ASN A 34 6.96 -12.09 1.97
C ASN A 34 6.16 -11.71 3.21
N THR A 35 6.34 -10.48 3.71
CA THR A 35 5.59 -9.98 4.88
C THR A 35 4.08 -9.97 4.60
N LEU A 36 3.66 -9.52 3.42
CA LEU A 36 2.25 -9.47 3.03
C LEU A 36 1.63 -10.85 2.80
N LYS A 37 2.41 -11.80 2.29
CA LYS A 37 1.97 -13.17 2.01
C LYS A 37 1.66 -13.94 3.29
N PHE A 38 2.43 -13.74 4.36
CA PHE A 38 2.27 -14.45 5.63
C PHE A 38 1.51 -13.67 6.71
N ASP A 39 1.20 -12.39 6.50
CA ASP A 39 0.38 -11.64 7.45
C ASP A 39 -1.09 -12.09 7.40
N SER A 40 -1.67 -12.36 8.57
CA SER A 40 -3.01 -12.93 8.71
C SER A 40 -4.15 -11.93 8.44
N LYS A 41 -3.83 -10.64 8.26
CA LYS A 41 -4.83 -9.58 8.16
C LYS A 41 -5.48 -9.58 6.77
N VAL A 42 -6.78 -9.27 6.73
CA VAL A 42 -7.59 -9.29 5.49
C VAL A 42 -7.06 -8.31 4.42
N GLY A 43 -6.40 -7.22 4.83
CA GLY A 43 -5.84 -6.24 3.89
C GLY A 43 -4.61 -6.74 3.14
N SER A 44 -3.90 -7.73 3.67
CA SER A 44 -2.57 -8.13 3.21
C SER A 44 -2.63 -8.78 1.83
N LYS A 45 -3.59 -9.69 1.61
CA LYS A 45 -3.89 -10.26 0.28
C LYS A 45 -4.23 -9.22 -0.79
N ARG A 46 -4.80 -8.07 -0.40
CA ARG A 46 -5.15 -6.99 -1.36
C ARG A 46 -3.93 -6.13 -1.67
N LEU A 47 -3.10 -5.86 -0.67
CA LEU A 47 -1.85 -5.13 -0.82
C LEU A 47 -0.81 -5.93 -1.60
N GLU A 48 -0.73 -7.24 -1.40
CA GLU A 48 0.11 -8.15 -2.17
C GLU A 48 -0.16 -8.02 -3.67
N LYS A 49 -1.44 -8.13 -4.08
CA LYS A 49 -1.85 -7.94 -5.47
C LYS A 49 -1.52 -6.56 -6.00
N LEU A 50 -1.66 -5.52 -5.18
CA LEU A 50 -1.34 -4.14 -5.56
C LEU A 50 0.16 -3.96 -5.76
N LEU A 51 0.99 -4.58 -4.90
CA LEU A 51 2.44 -4.54 -5.01
C LEU A 51 2.92 -5.27 -6.26
N LEU A 52 2.36 -6.45 -6.57
CA LEU A 52 2.64 -7.15 -7.82
C LEU A 52 2.29 -6.30 -9.05
N SER A 53 1.15 -5.60 -9.02
CA SER A 53 0.78 -4.66 -10.08
C SER A 53 1.75 -3.49 -10.18
N ALA A 54 2.27 -2.98 -9.06
CA ALA A 54 3.26 -1.91 -9.06
C ALA A 54 4.60 -2.35 -9.68
N ILE A 55 5.03 -3.60 -9.41
CA ILE A 55 6.22 -4.19 -10.03
C ILE A 55 6.02 -4.32 -11.55
N SER A 56 4.86 -4.82 -11.99
CA SER A 56 4.53 -4.90 -13.42
C SER A 56 4.58 -3.53 -14.10
N ASN A 57 3.99 -2.51 -13.47
CA ASN A 57 4.03 -1.13 -13.99
C ASN A 57 5.46 -0.57 -14.04
N TRP A 58 6.32 -0.95 -13.09
CA TRP A 58 7.72 -0.54 -13.09
C TRP A 58 8.49 -1.21 -14.23
N GLN A 59 8.26 -2.51 -14.45
CA GLN A 59 8.89 -3.27 -15.53
C GLN A 59 8.49 -2.75 -16.91
N GLU A 60 7.22 -2.39 -17.11
CA GLU A 60 6.75 -1.80 -18.37
C GLU A 60 7.42 -0.46 -18.68
N LYS A 61 7.75 0.33 -17.66
CA LYS A 61 8.46 1.61 -17.82
C LYS A 61 9.95 1.43 -18.06
N ASN A 62 10.57 0.41 -17.47
CA ASN A 62 12.02 0.17 -17.53
C ASN A 62 12.30 -1.14 -18.28
N LYS A 63 11.90 -1.20 -19.56
CA LYS A 63 12.01 -2.43 -20.38
C LYS A 63 13.45 -2.94 -20.52
N ASP A 64 14.43 -2.06 -20.40
CA ASP A 64 15.85 -2.36 -20.60
C ASP A 64 16.57 -2.76 -19.31
N GLN A 65 15.93 -2.62 -18.14
CA GLN A 65 16.50 -3.01 -16.84
C GLN A 65 15.81 -4.25 -16.29
N LYS A 66 16.62 -5.20 -15.80
CA LYS A 66 16.11 -6.36 -15.07
C LYS A 66 15.69 -5.93 -13.67
N ILE A 67 14.62 -6.55 -13.18
CA ILE A 67 14.08 -6.32 -11.83
C ILE A 67 15.09 -6.74 -10.76
N GLU A 68 15.83 -7.81 -10.99
CA GLU A 68 16.82 -8.38 -10.06
C GLU A 68 18.00 -7.42 -9.78
N ASP A 69 18.34 -6.58 -10.75
CA ASP A 69 19.43 -5.61 -10.63
C ASP A 69 18.95 -4.25 -10.09
N ALA A 70 17.62 -4.04 -10.10
CA ALA A 70 17.00 -2.85 -9.57
C ALA A 70 16.67 -3.10 -8.10
N ASP A 71 17.49 -2.56 -7.20
CA ASP A 71 17.25 -2.51 -5.76
C ASP A 71 15.94 -1.72 -5.48
N LEU A 72 14.78 -2.35 -5.68
CA LEU A 72 13.45 -1.76 -5.61
C LEU A 72 12.95 -1.71 -4.18
N PHE A 73 12.39 -0.57 -3.82
CA PHE A 73 11.81 -0.36 -2.50
C PHE A 73 10.50 0.42 -2.58
N ILE A 74 9.68 0.25 -1.54
CA ILE A 74 8.45 1.01 -1.38
C ILE A 74 8.81 2.40 -0.86
N LYS A 75 8.84 3.39 -1.75
CA LYS A 75 9.13 4.78 -1.40
C LYS A 75 8.02 5.35 -0.52
N GLU A 76 6.79 5.28 -1.00
CA GLU A 76 5.63 5.83 -0.31
C GLU A 76 4.41 4.94 -0.44
N ILE A 77 3.59 4.94 0.61
CA ILE A 77 2.31 4.25 0.63
C ILE A 77 1.26 5.08 1.36
N PHE A 78 0.18 5.38 0.65
CA PHE A 78 -0.92 6.21 1.11
C PHE A 78 -2.21 5.41 1.21
N VAL A 79 -2.96 5.64 2.28
CA VAL A 79 -4.30 5.06 2.49
C VAL A 79 -5.28 6.18 2.80
N ASN A 80 -6.05 6.55 1.78
CA ASN A 80 -7.04 7.61 1.82
C ASN A 80 -8.44 7.07 2.13
N GLY A 81 -9.28 7.92 2.71
CA GLY A 81 -10.69 7.61 2.91
C GLY A 81 -11.44 7.60 1.59
N GLY A 82 -12.31 6.61 1.38
CA GLY A 82 -13.18 6.55 0.21
C GLY A 82 -14.65 6.84 0.54
N LYS A 83 -15.53 6.47 -0.38
CA LYS A 83 -16.99 6.57 -0.23
C LYS A 83 -17.47 5.95 1.10
N MET A 84 -18.26 6.71 1.84
CA MET A 84 -18.87 6.24 3.08
C MET A 84 -20.36 5.98 2.89
N ILE A 85 -20.75 4.72 3.01
CA ILE A 85 -22.15 4.31 2.93
C ILE A 85 -22.77 4.37 4.33
N LYS A 86 -23.89 5.08 4.46
CA LYS A 86 -24.66 5.22 5.71
C LYS A 86 -25.78 4.15 5.73
N ARG A 87 -25.92 3.45 6.85
CA ARG A 87 -27.00 2.47 7.10
C ARG A 87 -27.63 2.75 8.45
N LEU A 88 -28.93 2.51 8.56
CA LEU A 88 -29.66 2.60 9.82
C LEU A 88 -29.49 1.30 10.60
N ARG A 89 -29.37 1.39 11.93
CA ARG A 89 -29.47 0.26 12.85
C ARG A 89 -30.57 0.57 13.86
N PRO A 90 -31.62 -0.26 13.96
CA PRO A 90 -32.61 -0.15 15.01
C PRO A 90 -31.95 -0.19 16.39
N ALA A 91 -32.43 0.63 17.31
CA ALA A 91 -31.96 0.70 18.69
C ALA A 91 -33.15 0.77 19.66
N PRO A 92 -32.95 0.49 20.97
CA PRO A 92 -34.02 0.53 21.96
C PRO A 92 -34.71 1.91 22.04
N GLN A 93 -35.96 1.92 22.54
CA GLN A 93 -36.77 3.12 22.76
C GLN A 93 -37.06 3.91 21.47
N GLY A 94 -37.32 3.22 20.35
CA GLY A 94 -37.63 3.86 19.06
C GLY A 94 -36.46 4.65 18.45
N ARG A 95 -35.24 4.50 18.97
CA ARG A 95 -34.06 5.21 18.49
C ARG A 95 -33.49 4.53 17.25
N ALA A 96 -32.77 5.31 16.45
CA ALA A 96 -32.10 4.80 15.26
C ALA A 96 -30.62 5.24 15.23
N HIS A 97 -29.71 4.28 15.34
CA HIS A 97 -28.28 4.53 15.27
C HIS A 97 -27.77 4.48 13.83
N ARG A 98 -26.72 5.25 13.53
CA ARG A 98 -26.10 5.31 12.21
C ARG A 98 -24.87 4.41 12.14
N ILE A 99 -24.91 3.38 11.30
CA ILE A 99 -23.72 2.61 10.91
C ILE A 99 -23.06 3.29 9.71
N ARG A 100 -21.74 3.47 9.78
CA ARG A 100 -20.91 3.95 8.68
C ARG A 100 -20.09 2.79 8.10
N LYS A 101 -20.42 2.35 6.88
CA LYS A 101 -19.62 1.40 6.11
C LYS A 101 -18.58 2.20 5.32
N ARG A 102 -17.35 2.21 5.83
CA ARG A 102 -16.22 2.96 5.25
C ARG A 102 -15.56 2.17 4.13
N SER A 103 -15.09 2.86 3.10
CA SER A 103 -14.13 2.33 2.13
C SER A 103 -12.81 3.11 2.17
N ASN A 104 -11.81 2.61 1.45
CA ASN A 104 -10.53 3.29 1.28
C ASN A 104 -10.01 3.20 -0.16
N HIS A 105 -9.02 4.05 -0.43
CA HIS A 105 -8.19 4.06 -1.61
C HIS A 105 -6.74 3.92 -1.19
N VAL A 106 -6.01 3.00 -1.80
CA VAL A 106 -4.58 2.76 -1.53
C VAL A 106 -3.77 3.18 -2.74
N THR A 107 -2.66 3.87 -2.51
CA THR A 107 -1.66 4.20 -3.54
C THR A 107 -0.30 3.75 -3.06
N ILE A 108 0.43 3.02 -3.90
CA ILE A 108 1.80 2.59 -3.68
C ILE A 108 2.68 3.28 -4.72
N VAL A 109 3.81 3.82 -4.27
CA VAL A 109 4.87 4.37 -5.12
C VAL A 109 6.13 3.53 -4.91
N LEU A 110 6.64 2.96 -5.99
CA LEU A 110 7.91 2.23 -6.03
C LEU A 110 8.98 3.11 -6.65
N ASP A 111 10.19 3.00 -6.11
CA ASP A 111 11.37 3.66 -6.63
C ASP A 111 12.58 2.72 -6.57
N SER A 112 13.62 3.06 -7.32
CA SER A 112 14.88 2.33 -7.39
C SER A 112 15.96 3.09 -6.62
N LEU A 113 16.69 2.42 -5.73
CA LEU A 113 17.82 3.04 -5.02
C LEU A 113 18.96 3.36 -5.99
N ASN A 114 19.18 4.64 -6.29
CA ASN A 114 20.41 5.09 -6.96
C ASN A 114 21.53 5.20 -5.91
N LYS A 115 22.53 4.31 -5.97
CA LYS A 115 23.66 4.17 -5.03
C LYS A 115 24.57 5.41 -4.87
N GLN A 116 24.26 6.55 -5.49
CA GLN A 116 25.12 7.74 -5.52
C GLN A 116 25.12 8.55 -4.19
N ASN A 117 24.08 8.47 -3.36
CA ASN A 117 23.88 9.41 -2.25
C ASN A 117 24.54 9.02 -0.90
N ASN A 118 25.29 7.92 -0.83
CA ASN A 118 25.88 7.43 0.44
C ASN A 118 27.33 7.88 0.70
N LYS A 119 27.92 8.73 -0.16
CA LYS A 119 29.33 9.16 -0.02
C LYS A 119 29.54 10.42 0.82
N ASP A 120 28.48 11.15 1.16
CA ASP A 120 28.59 12.48 1.79
C ASP A 120 28.54 12.45 3.33
N GLY A 121 28.30 11.28 3.95
CA GLY A 121 28.17 11.14 5.40
C GLY A 121 29.43 10.73 6.18
N ALA A 122 30.55 10.46 5.49
CA ALA A 122 31.78 9.93 6.11
C ALA A 122 32.91 10.98 6.21
N LYS A 123 32.55 12.24 6.43
CA LYS A 123 33.49 13.31 6.80
C LYS A 123 32.96 14.02 8.04
N ASN A 124 33.39 13.54 9.21
CA ASN A 124 33.63 14.31 10.44
C ASN A 124 34.32 13.40 11.45
#